data_AF-A0YJT6-F1
#
_entry.id   AF-A0YJT6-F1
#
_cell.length_a   1.000
_cell.length_b   1.000
_cell.length_c   1.000
_cell.angle_alpha   90.00
_cell.angle_beta   90.00
_cell.angle_gamma   90.00
#
_symmetry.space_group_name_H-M   'P 1'
#
loop_
_entity.id
_entity.type
_entity.pdbx_description
1 polymer ?
#
loop_
_entity_poly.entity_id
_entity_poly.type
_entity_poly.pdbx_seq_one_letter_code
_entity_poly.pdbx_strand_id
1 'polypeptide(L)'
;MAFPKIKEVRQLNDEQLSDKIIELKKHLANLRLLKATGRLEKPHEFKHTQHQLAQLFTVERERQHQAEAEESATPPLEETASTATPEPELAAASSPEEA
;
A
#
# COMPACT_ATOMS: atom_id res chain seq x y z
N MET A 1 -10.93 -28.02 -6.91
CA MET A 1 -11.60 -27.36 -5.77
C MET A 1 -11.56 -25.86 -5.97
N ALA A 2 -12.59 -25.14 -5.51
CA ALA A 2 -12.71 -23.70 -5.70
C ALA A 2 -11.71 -22.94 -4.82
N PHE A 3 -11.06 -21.94 -5.39
CA PHE A 3 -10.26 -20.97 -4.64
C PHE A 3 -11.19 -20.07 -3.80
N PRO A 4 -10.71 -19.54 -2.65
CA PRO A 4 -11.49 -18.62 -1.85
C PRO A 4 -11.81 -17.37 -2.67
N LYS A 5 -13.05 -16.90 -2.58
CA LYS A 5 -13.53 -15.78 -3.37
C LYS A 5 -13.04 -14.48 -2.74
N ILE A 6 -12.43 -13.62 -3.54
CA ILE A 6 -11.93 -12.29 -3.13
C ILE A 6 -13.03 -11.44 -2.45
N LYS A 7 -14.30 -11.68 -2.80
CA LYS A 7 -15.46 -11.00 -2.19
C LYS A 7 -15.52 -11.14 -0.67
N GLU A 8 -15.13 -12.30 -0.13
CA GLU A 8 -15.15 -12.55 1.31
C GLU A 8 -14.06 -11.76 2.04
N VAL A 9 -12.95 -11.47 1.35
CA VAL A 9 -11.83 -10.71 1.90
C VAL A 9 -12.15 -9.22 1.97
N ARG A 10 -12.83 -8.68 0.95
CA ARG A 10 -13.22 -7.25 0.89
C ARG A 10 -14.25 -6.83 1.95
N GLN A 11 -15.02 -7.78 2.49
CA GLN A 11 -16.01 -7.52 3.54
C GLN A 11 -15.38 -7.38 4.94
N LEU A 12 -14.08 -7.68 5.09
CA LEU A 12 -13.40 -7.64 6.37
C LEU A 12 -12.96 -6.22 6.73
N ASN A 13 -13.03 -5.91 8.02
CA ASN A 13 -12.49 -4.68 8.58
C ASN A 13 -10.94 -4.70 8.59
N ASP A 14 -10.27 -3.55 8.64
CA ASP A 14 -8.80 -3.45 8.62
C ASP A 14 -8.13 -4.26 9.74
N GLU A 15 -8.67 -4.17 10.97
CA GLU A 15 -8.17 -4.92 12.13
C GLU A 15 -8.26 -6.44 11.91
N GLN A 16 -9.44 -6.92 11.48
CA GLN A 16 -9.68 -8.34 11.19
C GLN A 16 -8.80 -8.86 10.04
N LEU A 17 -8.45 -7.98 9.09
CA LEU A 17 -7.58 -8.31 7.97
C LEU A 17 -6.16 -8.59 8.51
N SER A 18 -5.64 -7.68 9.34
CA SER A 18 -4.32 -7.83 9.97
C SER A 18 -4.21 -9.09 10.84
N ASP A 19 -5.24 -9.40 11.62
CA ASP A 19 -5.30 -10.60 12.46
C ASP A 19 -5.25 -11.86 11.61
N LYS A 20 -6.06 -11.94 10.55
CA LYS A 20 -6.06 -13.07 9.62
C LYS A 20 -4.73 -13.24 8.90
N ILE A 21 -4.03 -12.16 8.57
CA ILE A 21 -2.68 -12.26 7.99
C ILE A 21 -1.73 -12.95 8.97
N ILE A 22 -1.77 -12.58 10.26
CA ILE A 22 -0.93 -13.17 11.29
C ILE A 22 -1.25 -14.66 11.45
N GLU A 23 -2.53 -15.02 11.51
CA GLU A 23 -2.99 -16.41 11.59
C GLU A 23 -2.51 -17.24 10.40
N LEU A 24 -2.71 -16.74 9.18
CA LEU A 24 -2.30 -17.44 7.96
C LEU A 24 -0.78 -17.57 7.84
N LYS A 25 0.00 -16.58 8.30
CA LYS A 25 1.47 -16.68 8.36
C LYS A 25 1.90 -17.81 9.30
N LYS A 26 1.29 -17.93 10.48
CA LYS A 26 1.56 -19.02 11.43
C LYS A 26 1.19 -20.37 10.83
N HIS A 27 0.03 -20.45 10.19
CA HIS A 27 -0.42 -21.68 9.53
C HIS A 27 0.53 -22.10 8.40
N LEU A 28 0.98 -21.16 7.58
CA LEU A 28 1.94 -21.41 6.50
C LEU A 28 3.29 -21.88 7.07
N ALA A 29 3.75 -21.33 8.20
CA ALA A 29 4.96 -21.81 8.89
C ALA A 29 4.82 -23.27 9.35
N ASN A 30 3.67 -23.65 9.94
CA ASN A 30 3.39 -25.04 10.31
C ASN A 30 3.37 -25.96 9.09
N LEU A 31 2.72 -25.55 8.00
CA LEU A 31 2.69 -26.32 6.76
C LEU A 31 4.09 -26.50 6.15
N ARG A 32 4.97 -25.49 6.26
CA ARG A 32 6.38 -25.61 5.83
C ARG A 32 7.14 -26.63 6.67
N LEU A 33 6.95 -26.63 7.99
CA LEU A 33 7.56 -27.62 8.88
C LEU A 33 7.07 -29.04 8.54
N LEU A 34 5.76 -29.23 8.39
CA LEU A 34 5.17 -30.51 8.00
C LEU A 34 5.68 -30.98 6.64
N LYS A 35 5.78 -30.07 5.66
CA LYS A 35 6.36 -30.34 4.34
C LYS A 35 7.82 -30.78 4.44
N ALA A 36 8.63 -30.12 5.27
CA ALA A 36 10.03 -30.48 5.48
C ALA A 36 10.17 -31.87 6.11
N THR A 37 9.26 -32.24 7.02
CA THR A 37 9.24 -33.59 7.62
C THR A 37 8.65 -34.67 6.71
N GLY A 38 8.11 -34.29 5.54
CA GLY A 38 7.44 -35.22 4.62
C GLY A 38 6.09 -35.75 5.11
N ARG A 39 5.56 -35.23 6.23
CA ARG A 39 4.29 -35.66 6.84
C ARG A 39 3.11 -34.78 6.44
N LEU A 40 3.20 -34.11 5.30
CA LEU A 40 2.15 -33.22 4.82
C LEU A 40 0.99 -34.04 4.25
N GLU A 41 -0.08 -34.19 5.02
CA GLU A 41 -1.26 -34.97 4.64
C GLU A 41 -1.99 -34.36 3.43
N LYS A 42 -2.07 -33.02 3.37
CA LYS A 42 -2.86 -32.29 2.37
C LYS A 42 -2.01 -31.28 1.61
N PRO A 43 -1.40 -31.66 0.48
CA PRO A 43 -0.49 -30.79 -0.27
C PRO A 43 -1.17 -29.56 -0.88
N HIS A 44 -2.49 -29.62 -1.11
CA HIS A 44 -3.27 -28.51 -1.67
C HIS A 44 -3.51 -27.38 -0.66
N GLU A 45 -3.49 -27.65 0.65
CA GLU A 45 -3.67 -26.62 1.69
C GLU A 45 -2.58 -25.56 1.60
N PHE A 46 -1.35 -25.96 1.25
CA PHE A 46 -0.24 -25.01 1.05
C PHE A 46 -0.55 -23.96 -0.02
N LYS A 47 -1.03 -24.39 -1.19
CA LYS A 47 -1.42 -23.48 -2.28
C LYS A 47 -2.62 -22.62 -1.88
N HIS A 48 -3.57 -23.20 -1.16
CA HIS A 48 -4.76 -22.49 -0.70
C HIS A 48 -4.40 -21.37 0.28
N THR A 49 -3.57 -21.65 1.28
CA THR A 49 -3.15 -20.67 2.30
C THR A 49 -2.27 -19.57 1.71
N GLN A 50 -1.43 -19.91 0.73
CA GLN A 50 -0.64 -18.90 0.01
C GLN A 50 -1.55 -17.95 -0.79
N HIS A 51 -2.55 -18.51 -1.48
CA HIS A 51 -3.47 -17.70 -2.27
C HIS A 51 -4.34 -16.80 -1.38
N GLN A 52 -4.85 -17.31 -0.26
CA GLN A 52 -5.57 -16.49 0.72
C GLN A 52 -4.72 -15.33 1.25
N LEU A 53 -3.47 -15.61 1.62
CA LEU A 53 -2.53 -14.59 2.10
C LEU A 53 -2.28 -13.51 1.04
N ALA A 54 -2.10 -13.91 -0.23
CA ALA A 54 -1.90 -12.97 -1.33
C ALA A 54 -3.12 -12.06 -1.53
N GLN A 55 -4.34 -12.62 -1.46
CA GLN A 55 -5.58 -11.83 -1.56
C GLN A 55 -5.70 -10.79 -0.45
N LEU A 56 -5.33 -11.14 0.79
CA LEU A 56 -5.33 -10.20 1.92
C LEU A 56 -4.38 -9.03 1.65
N PHE A 57 -3.15 -9.32 1.23
CA PHE A 57 -2.18 -8.27 0.88
C PHE A 57 -2.63 -7.40 -0.30
N THR A 58 -3.31 -7.98 -1.30
CA THR A 58 -3.88 -7.18 -2.40
C THR A 58 -4.91 -6.18 -1.88
N VAL A 59 -5.78 -6.57 -0.95
CA VAL A 59 -6.79 -5.66 -0.39
C VAL A 59 -6.14 -4.57 0.47
N GLU A 60 -5.12 -4.88 1.29
CA GLU A 60 -4.35 -3.86 2.01
C GLU A 60 -3.73 -2.85 1.05
N ARG A 61 -3.17 -3.34 -0.06
CA ARG A 61 -2.54 -2.49 -1.07
C ARG A 61 -3.55 -1.64 -1.83
N GLU A 62 -4.71 -2.20 -2.18
CA GLU A 62 -5.83 -1.45 -2.77
C GLU A 62 -6.26 -0.29 -1.86
N ARG A 63 -6.36 -0.52 -0.54
CA ARG A 63 -6.72 0.53 0.44
C ARG A 63 -5.65 1.61 0.57
N GLN A 64 -4.38 1.23 0.63
CA GLN A 64 -3.25 2.19 0.66
C GLN A 64 -3.26 3.09 -0.58
N HIS A 65 -3.45 2.53 -1.77
CA HIS A 65 -3.48 3.30 -3.00
C HIS A 65 -4.70 4.21 -3.11
N GLN A 66 -5.84 3.85 -2.51
CA GLN A 66 -6.99 4.75 -2.44
C GLN A 66 -6.71 5.96 -1.54
N ALA A 67 -6.09 5.73 -0.37
CA ALA A 67 -5.68 6.82 0.52
C ALA A 67 -4.64 7.75 -0.14
N GLU A 68 -3.64 7.19 -0.82
CA GLU A 68 -2.63 7.97 -1.57
C GLU A 68 -3.26 8.74 -2.75
N ALA A 69 -4.24 8.15 -3.44
CA ALA A 69 -4.93 8.80 -4.56
C ALA A 69 -5.75 10.01 -4.09
N GLU A 70 -6.44 9.91 -2.95
CA GLU A 70 -7.20 11.02 -2.35
C GLU A 70 -6.28 12.15 -1.88
N GLU A 71 -5.09 11.84 -1.36
CA GLU A 71 -4.09 12.83 -0.94
C GLU A 71 -3.48 13.58 -2.14
N SER A 72 -3.38 12.93 -3.31
CA SER A 72 -2.91 13.56 -4.55
C SER A 72 -3.99 14.37 -5.30
N ALA A 73 -5.25 14.24 -4.90
CA ALA A 73 -6.40 14.79 -5.62
C ALA A 73 -6.99 16.06 -5.00
N THR A 74 -6.33 16.71 -4.03
CA THR A 74 -6.71 18.09 -3.66
C THR A 74 -6.42 19.04 -4.82
N PRO A 75 -7.45 19.62 -5.47
CA PRO A 75 -7.27 20.64 -6.49
C PRO A 75 -6.93 21.97 -5.82
N PRO A 76 -5.88 22.68 -6.23
CA PRO A 76 -5.86 24.13 -6.08
C PRO A 76 -6.89 24.70 -7.07
N LEU A 77 -8.11 24.99 -6.61
CA LEU A 77 -9.05 25.79 -7.38
C LEU A 77 -8.58 27.25 -7.34
N GLU A 78 -7.86 27.60 -8.41
CA GLU A 78 -7.89 28.86 -9.17
C GLU A 78 -8.49 30.11 -8.50
N GLU A 79 -7.64 31.12 -8.29
CA GLU A 79 -8.03 32.52 -8.43
C GLU A 79 -7.30 33.09 -9.66
N THR A 80 -8.10 33.62 -10.58
CA THR A 80 -7.77 34.02 -11.94
C THR A 80 -7.03 35.36 -12.01
N ALA A 81 -5.97 35.39 -12.82
CA ALA A 81 -5.42 36.48 -13.62
C ALA A 81 -5.91 37.94 -13.42
N SER A 82 -4.99 38.84 -13.05
CA SER A 82 -4.89 40.17 -13.69
C SER A 82 -3.55 40.86 -13.41
N THR A 83 -2.69 40.84 -14.43
CA THR A 83 -1.84 41.95 -14.95
C THR A 83 -1.12 42.90 -13.98
N ALA A 84 0.22 42.84 -13.96
CA ALA A 84 1.09 43.88 -14.58
C ALA A 84 2.59 43.59 -14.30
N THR A 85 3.27 43.00 -15.29
CA THR A 85 4.71 43.24 -15.59
C THR A 85 4.88 44.75 -15.84
N PRO A 86 6.00 45.44 -15.50
CA PRO A 86 7.35 44.97 -15.80
C PRO A 86 8.49 45.30 -14.82
N GLU A 87 9.61 44.61 -15.06
CA GLU A 87 10.98 45.03 -14.71
C GLU A 87 11.22 46.52 -15.03
N PRO A 88 12.15 47.17 -14.33
CA PRO A 88 13.51 47.32 -14.89
C PRO A 88 14.59 47.01 -13.84
N GLU A 89 15.60 46.23 -14.21
CA GLU A 89 16.91 46.70 -14.71
C GLU A 89 17.77 47.46 -13.67
N LEU A 90 18.97 46.88 -13.50
CA LEU A 90 20.26 47.54 -13.31
C LEU A 90 20.67 48.03 -11.91
N ALA A 91 21.72 47.33 -11.44
CA ALA A 91 23.04 47.89 -11.14
C ALA A 91 23.44 48.09 -9.66
N ALA A 92 24.76 47.95 -9.52
CA ALA A 92 25.63 48.31 -8.39
C ALA A 92 25.71 47.26 -7.27
N ALA A 93 26.80 46.48 -7.22
CA ALA A 93 28.11 46.87 -6.69
C ALA A 93 28.26 46.29 -5.27
N SER A 94 29.10 45.27 -5.13
CA SER A 94 30.36 45.35 -4.37
C SER A 94 30.18 45.66 -2.88
N SER A 95 30.30 44.64 -2.03
CA SER A 95 31.47 44.47 -1.15
C SER A 95 31.28 43.29 -0.20
N PRO A 96 32.37 42.56 0.11
CA PRO A 96 32.47 41.65 1.26
C PRO A 96 32.83 42.42 2.55
N GLU A 97 32.80 41.69 3.68
CA GLU A 97 33.56 41.95 4.93
C GLU A 97 32.87 42.75 6.05
N GLU A 98 32.30 42.05 7.04
CA GLU A 98 32.58 42.23 8.49
C GLU A 98 31.84 41.19 9.35
N ALA A 99 32.62 40.43 10.14
CA ALA A 99 32.35 39.88 11.50
C ALA A 99 33.11 38.55 11.72
#